data_AF-A0A485B2W9-F1
#
_entry.id   AF-A0A485B2W9-F1
#
_cell.length_a   1.000
_cell.length_b   1.000
_cell.length_c   1.000
_cell.angle_alpha   90.00
_cell.angle_beta   90.00
_cell.angle_gamma   90.00
#
_symmetry.space_group_name_H-M   'P 1'
#
loop_
_entity.id
_entity.type
_entity.pdbx_description
1 polymer ?
#
loop_
_entity_poly.entity_id
_entity_poly.type
_entity_poly.pdbx_seq_one_letter_code
_entity_poly.pdbx_strand_id
1 'polypeptide(L)'
;MEKGAKALSTRWDAWFENPIELADARELVSDTRKYLGEVPGHTSFTNAQLLEIMMAQDFQDLTGQVIKRMMDVIQEIERQLLMVLLENMPEQGARQKRENDSLLNGPQVDTSKAGVVASQDQVGRSAR
;
A
#
# COMPACT_ATOMS: atom_id res chain seq x y z
N MET A 1 12.40 31.93 16.35
CA MET A 1 13.71 31.45 15.85
C MET A 1 14.07 32.09 14.53
N GLU A 2 13.56 31.62 13.37
CA GLU A 2 13.98 32.11 12.04
C GLU A 2 13.92 33.64 11.87
N LYS A 3 12.80 34.29 12.25
CA LYS A 3 12.68 35.76 12.19
C LYS A 3 13.73 36.48 13.05
N GLY A 4 14.05 35.94 14.23
CA GLY A 4 15.05 36.51 15.14
C GLY A 4 16.46 36.38 14.58
N ALA A 5 16.81 35.21 14.03
CA ALA A 5 18.09 35.01 13.34
C ALA A 5 18.25 35.96 12.15
N LYS A 6 17.22 36.08 11.29
CA LYS A 6 17.23 36.99 10.14
C LYS A 6 17.40 38.45 10.57
N ALA A 7 16.67 38.89 11.59
CA ALA A 7 16.78 40.25 12.11
C ALA A 7 18.18 40.56 12.68
N LEU A 8 18.79 39.62 13.42
CA LEU A 8 20.16 39.78 13.90
C LEU A 8 21.16 39.81 12.74
N SER A 9 21.02 38.93 11.74
CA SER A 9 21.88 38.93 10.55
C SER A 9 21.85 40.28 9.86
N THR A 10 20.67 40.81 9.56
CA THR A 10 20.53 42.12 8.91
C THR A 10 21.16 43.25 9.72
N ARG A 11 21.03 43.22 11.06
CA ARG A 11 21.66 44.23 11.93
C ARG A 11 23.18 44.12 11.94
N TRP A 12 23.73 42.90 11.91
CA TRP A 12 25.17 42.67 11.78
C TRP A 12 25.69 43.15 10.43
N ASP A 13 25.00 42.82 9.33
CA ASP A 13 25.37 43.26 7.98
C ASP A 13 25.41 44.79 7.90
N ALA A 14 24.36 45.47 8.38
CA ALA A 14 24.29 46.92 8.40
C ALA A 14 25.40 47.57 9.24
N TRP A 15 25.71 46.98 10.41
CA TRP A 15 26.81 47.45 11.27
C TRP A 15 28.18 47.27 10.62
N PHE A 16 28.40 46.19 9.87
CA PHE A 16 29.65 45.98 9.13
C PHE A 16 29.81 46.91 7.94
N GLU A 17 28.72 47.22 7.23
CA GLU A 17 28.74 48.13 6.08
C GLU A 17 28.94 49.60 6.50
N ASN A 18 28.30 50.03 7.59
CA ASN A 18 28.43 51.37 8.13
C ASN A 18 28.51 51.31 9.66
N PRO A 19 29.72 51.17 10.23
CA PRO A 19 29.91 51.08 11.68
C PRO A 19 29.30 52.29 12.40
N ILE A 20 28.28 52.01 13.20
CA ILE A 20 27.57 52.99 14.04
C ILE A 20 28.30 53.13 15.40
N GLU A 21 27.78 53.99 16.28
CA GLU A 21 28.31 54.28 17.61
C GLU A 21 28.55 53.01 18.47
N LEU A 22 29.53 53.09 19.38
CA LEU A 22 29.94 51.98 20.27
C LEU A 22 28.81 51.44 21.17
N ALA A 23 27.77 52.22 21.42
CA ALA A 23 26.60 51.81 22.18
C ALA A 23 25.74 50.79 21.41
N ASP A 24 25.51 51.02 20.12
CA ASP A 24 24.71 50.17 19.25
C ASP A 24 25.37 48.80 19.04
N ALA A 25 26.71 48.78 19.00
CA ALA A 25 27.49 47.54 18.97
C ALA A 25 27.28 46.68 20.24
N ARG A 26 27.20 47.30 21.42
CA ARG A 26 26.96 46.57 22.68
C ARG A 26 25.55 45.99 22.73
N GLU A 27 24.56 46.74 22.27
CA GLU A 27 23.18 46.25 22.18
C GLU A 27 23.08 45.05 21.22
N LEU A 28 23.68 45.15 20.03
CA LEU A 28 23.69 44.06 19.05
C LEU A 28 24.36 42.78 19.58
N VAL A 29 25.47 42.91 20.31
CA VAL A 29 26.14 41.78 20.98
C VAL A 29 25.25 41.19 22.08
N SER A 30 24.61 42.04 22.89
CA SER A 30 23.69 41.60 23.94
C SER A 30 22.51 40.81 23.39
N ASP A 31 21.86 41.34 22.34
CA ASP A 31 20.73 40.69 21.68
C ASP A 31 21.12 39.37 21.02
N THR A 32 22.31 39.33 20.40
CA THR A 32 22.85 38.10 19.82
C THR A 32 23.11 37.05 20.90
N ARG A 33 23.71 37.44 22.04
CA ARG A 33 23.95 36.54 23.16
C ARG A 33 22.64 36.02 23.77
N LYS A 34 21.64 36.88 23.90
CA LYS A 34 20.30 36.48 24.36
C LYS A 34 19.68 35.45 23.43
N TYR A 35 19.66 35.73 22.12
CA TYR A 35 19.13 34.81 21.12
C TYR A 35 19.85 33.45 21.15
N LEU A 36 21.18 33.44 21.23
CA LEU A 36 21.96 32.20 21.37
C LEU A 36 21.65 31.43 22.66
N GLY A 37 21.32 32.12 23.75
CA GLY A 37 20.85 31.50 24.99
C GLY A 37 19.45 30.87 24.88
N GLU A 38 18.59 31.40 24.02
CA GLU A 38 17.24 30.89 23.78
C GLU A 38 17.23 29.67 22.83
N VAL A 39 18.23 29.55 21.95
CA VAL A 39 18.33 28.49 20.94
C VAL A 39 18.20 27.08 21.52
N PRO A 40 18.96 26.67 22.56
CA PRO A 40 18.86 25.32 23.13
C PRO A 40 17.46 25.00 23.66
N GLY A 41 16.79 25.98 24.27
CA GLY A 41 15.44 25.81 24.80
C GLY A 41 14.42 25.51 23.69
N HIS A 42 14.46 26.29 22.61
CA HIS A 42 13.60 26.06 21.46
C HIS A 42 13.89 24.73 20.75
N THR A 43 15.16 24.41 20.52
CA THR A 43 15.55 23.15 19.85
C THR A 43 15.17 21.93 20.69
N SER A 44 15.38 21.97 22.00
CA SER A 44 14.98 20.89 22.91
C SER A 44 13.47 20.71 22.93
N PHE A 45 12.70 21.81 22.94
CA PHE A 45 11.25 21.75 22.90
C PHE A 45 10.75 21.12 21.59
N THR A 46 11.27 21.57 20.44
CA THR A 46 10.92 20.98 19.15
C THR A 46 11.28 19.50 19.09
N ASN A 47 12.45 19.10 19.57
CA ASN A 47 12.85 17.69 19.62
C ASN A 47 11.91 16.85 20.48
N ALA A 48 11.52 17.36 21.66
CA ALA A 48 10.57 16.69 22.53
C ALA A 48 9.20 16.48 21.86
N GLN A 49 8.71 17.50 21.14
CA GLN A 49 7.46 17.40 20.37
C GLN A 49 7.56 16.37 19.24
N LEU A 50 8.68 16.29 18.53
CA LEU A 50 8.88 15.28 17.49
C LEU A 50 8.92 13.85 18.05
N LEU A 51 9.53 13.66 19.23
CA LEU A 51 9.51 12.38 19.93
C LEU A 51 8.09 12.03 20.40
N GLU A 52 7.33 12.99 20.92
CA GLU A 52 5.94 12.79 21.32
C GLU A 52 5.06 12.38 20.11
N ILE A 53 5.22 13.04 18.96
CA ILE A 53 4.54 12.68 17.72
C ILE A 53 4.91 11.26 17.27
N MET A 54 6.18 10.89 17.37
CA MET A 54 6.67 9.55 17.00
C MET A 54 6.11 8.47 17.94
N MET A 55 6.06 8.72 19.24
CA MET A 55 5.43 7.79 20.19
C MET A 55 3.92 7.67 19.97
N ALA A 56 3.25 8.76 19.58
CA ALA A 56 1.83 8.72 19.26
C ALA A 56 1.50 7.91 17.99
N GLN A 57 2.51 7.52 17.20
CA GLN A 57 2.37 6.78 15.95
C GLN A 57 1.92 5.31 16.15
N ASP A 58 1.95 4.80 17.37
CA ASP A 58 1.48 3.45 17.75
C ASP A 58 0.02 3.18 17.35
N PHE A 59 -0.82 4.22 17.21
CA PHE A 59 -2.20 4.07 16.74
C PHE A 59 -2.29 3.64 15.26
N GLN A 60 -1.30 4.01 14.46
CA GLN A 60 -1.24 3.65 13.04
C GLN A 60 -0.89 2.16 12.86
N ASP A 61 0.04 1.62 13.65
CA ASP A 61 0.38 0.20 13.63
C ASP A 61 -0.78 -0.67 14.15
N LEU A 62 -1.46 -0.21 15.22
CA LEU A 62 -2.63 -0.89 15.75
C LEU A 62 -3.75 -0.99 14.70
N THR A 63 -4.00 0.07 13.92
CA THR A 63 -5.01 0.05 12.86
C THR A 63 -4.65 -0.96 11.75
N GLY A 64 -3.38 -1.02 11.36
CA GLY A 64 -2.89 -2.02 10.39
C GLY A 64 -3.07 -3.46 10.89
N GLN A 65 -2.76 -3.71 12.17
CA GLN A 65 -2.98 -5.01 12.79
C GLN A 65 -4.47 -5.38 12.88
N VAL A 66 -5.34 -4.43 13.20
CA VAL A 66 -6.80 -4.64 13.26
C VAL A 66 -7.34 -4.99 11.87
N ILE A 67 -6.96 -4.26 10.82
CA ILE A 67 -7.37 -4.56 9.44
C ILE A 67 -6.91 -5.97 9.03
N LYS A 68 -5.67 -6.33 9.36
CA LYS A 68 -5.14 -7.68 9.08
C LYS A 68 -5.98 -8.77 9.75
N ARG A 69 -6.27 -8.64 11.05
CA ARG A 69 -7.13 -9.60 11.77
C ARG A 69 -8.54 -9.66 11.20
N MET A 70 -9.11 -8.51 10.80
CA MET A 70 -10.42 -8.49 10.14
C MET A 70 -10.40 -9.23 8.80
N MET A 71 -9.34 -9.09 8.00
CA MET A 71 -9.20 -9.85 6.76
C MET A 71 -9.14 -11.36 7.02
N ASP A 72 -8.38 -11.79 8.04
CA ASP A 72 -8.30 -13.22 8.40
C ASP A 72 -9.68 -13.77 8.81
N VAL A 73 -10.46 -12.99 9.58
CA VAL A 73 -11.84 -13.36 9.97
C VAL A 73 -12.77 -13.44 8.76
N ILE A 74 -12.67 -12.49 7.83
CA ILE A 74 -13.50 -12.48 6.61
C ILE A 74 -13.20 -13.72 5.74
N GLN A 75 -11.93 -14.09 5.57
CA GLN A 75 -11.53 -15.28 4.81
C GLN A 75 -12.06 -16.57 5.44
N GLU A 76 -12.04 -16.67 6.77
CA GLU A 76 -12.59 -17.83 7.47
C GLU A 76 -14.12 -17.92 7.27
N ILE A 77 -14.83 -16.79 7.36
CA ILE A 77 -16.27 -16.73 7.09
C ILE A 77 -16.55 -17.15 5.64
N GLU A 78 -15.79 -16.66 4.67
CA GLU A 78 -15.94 -17.04 3.26
C GLU A 78 -15.79 -18.55 3.06
N ARG A 79 -14.75 -19.15 3.66
CA ARG A 79 -14.51 -20.59 3.59
C ARG A 79 -15.66 -21.40 4.22
N GLN A 80 -16.18 -20.97 5.36
CA GLN A 80 -17.31 -21.62 6.02
C GLN A 80 -18.60 -21.54 5.19
N LEU A 81 -18.88 -20.36 4.60
CA LEU A 81 -20.01 -20.19 3.70
C LEU A 81 -19.89 -21.10 2.46
N LEU A 82 -18.69 -21.23 1.89
CA LEU A 82 -18.44 -22.15 0.77
C LEU A 82 -18.68 -23.62 1.17
N MET A 83 -18.23 -24.06 2.35
CA MET A 83 -18.50 -25.42 2.84
C MET A 83 -20.00 -25.67 3.00
N VAL A 84 -20.74 -24.74 3.62
CA VAL A 84 -22.19 -24.83 3.77
C VAL A 84 -22.89 -24.91 2.40
N LEU A 85 -22.47 -24.10 1.42
CA LEU A 85 -23.04 -24.15 0.07
C LEU A 85 -22.78 -25.48 -0.64
N LEU A 86 -21.58 -26.06 -0.48
CA LEU A 86 -21.23 -27.35 -1.06
C LEU A 86 -22.00 -28.50 -0.41
N GLU A 87 -22.13 -28.50 0.91
CA GLU A 87 -22.88 -29.51 1.66
C GLU A 87 -24.38 -29.48 1.36
N ASN A 88 -24.92 -28.30 1.04
CA ASN A 88 -26.33 -28.11 0.72
C ASN A 88 -26.62 -28.06 -0.79
N MET A 89 -25.61 -28.28 -1.65
CA MET A 89 -25.86 -28.51 -3.06
C MET A 89 -26.59 -29.86 -3.20
N PRO A 90 -27.77 -29.91 -3.84
CA PRO A 90 -28.40 -31.18 -4.14
C PRO A 90 -27.41 -31.98 -4.99
N GLU A 91 -27.16 -33.25 -4.63
CA GLU A 91 -26.41 -34.16 -5.49
C GLU A 91 -27.01 -34.02 -6.89
N GLN A 92 -26.21 -33.55 -7.86
CA GLN A 92 -26.63 -33.61 -9.25
C GLN A 92 -26.83 -35.09 -9.51
N GLY A 93 -28.10 -35.50 -9.48
CA GLY A 93 -28.52 -36.88 -9.50
C GLY A 93 -27.70 -37.60 -10.55
N ALA A 94 -27.08 -38.69 -10.12
CA ALA A 94 -26.43 -39.69 -10.95
C ALA A 94 -27.00 -39.61 -12.37
N ARG A 95 -26.22 -39.06 -13.32
CA ARG A 95 -26.57 -39.11 -14.74
C ARG A 95 -26.86 -40.57 -15.03
N GLN A 96 -28.15 -40.89 -15.13
CA GLN A 96 -28.61 -42.22 -15.47
C GLN A 96 -27.88 -42.61 -16.74
N LYS A 97 -27.05 -43.64 -16.61
CA LYS A 97 -26.45 -44.36 -17.71
C LYS A 97 -27.62 -44.80 -18.60
N ARG A 98 -27.88 -44.07 -19.69
CA ARG A 98 -28.89 -44.45 -20.67
C ARG A 98 -28.35 -45.65 -21.43
N GLU A 99 -28.58 -46.84 -20.88
CA GLU A 99 -28.66 -48.06 -21.66
C GLU A 99 -29.93 -47.96 -22.52
N ASN A 100 -29.75 -47.56 -23.78
CA ASN A 100 -30.66 -47.90 -24.86
C ASN A 100 -29.79 -48.40 -26.01
N ASP A 101 -29.25 -49.59 -25.77
CA ASP A 101 -29.03 -50.55 -26.83
C ASP A 101 -30.39 -51.00 -27.37
N SER A 102 -30.42 -51.44 -28.61
CA SER A 102 -31.62 -51.82 -29.39
C SER A 102 -32.37 -50.65 -30.02
N LEU A 103 -31.96 -50.29 -31.23
CA LEU A 103 -32.80 -50.46 -32.43
C LEU A 103 -31.91 -50.37 -33.67
N LEU A 104 -31.33 -51.52 -34.03
CA LEU A 104 -30.84 -51.82 -35.38
C LEU A 104 -32.04 -51.76 -36.35
N ASN A 105 -31.99 -50.93 -37.39
CA ASN A 105 -32.71 -51.18 -38.66
C ASN A 105 -32.27 -50.23 -39.79
N GLY A 106 -31.61 -50.79 -40.83
CA GLY A 106 -31.71 -50.33 -42.22
C GLY A 106 -30.48 -49.61 -42.82
N PRO A 107 -30.13 -49.83 -44.11
CA PRO A 107 -28.74 -49.75 -44.58
C PRO A 107 -28.36 -48.47 -45.36
N GLN A 108 -27.14 -48.03 -45.08
CA GLN A 108 -26.09 -47.46 -45.94
C GLN A 108 -26.37 -46.38 -47.03
N VAL A 109 -25.49 -45.37 -46.95
CA VAL A 109 -24.82 -44.64 -48.05
C VAL A 109 -25.63 -43.50 -48.69
N ASP A 110 -25.15 -42.27 -48.45
CA ASP A 110 -24.85 -41.39 -49.58
C ASP A 110 -23.46 -40.76 -49.39
N THR A 111 -22.58 -41.12 -50.32
CA THR A 111 -21.21 -40.67 -50.48
C THR A 111 -21.20 -39.64 -51.61
N SER A 112 -21.57 -38.39 -51.35
CA SER A 112 -21.39 -37.35 -52.38
C SER A 112 -21.27 -35.93 -51.82
N LYS A 113 -20.02 -35.45 -51.82
CA LYS A 113 -19.51 -34.09 -52.13
C LYS A 113 -18.50 -33.53 -51.13
N ALA A 114 -17.25 -33.89 -51.43
CA ALA A 114 -16.04 -33.08 -51.48
C ALA A 114 -16.06 -31.65 -50.90
N GLY A 115 -15.19 -31.44 -49.92
CA GLY A 115 -14.77 -30.12 -49.44
C GLY A 115 -13.52 -30.21 -48.55
N VAL A 116 -12.39 -30.61 -49.14
CA VAL A 116 -10.99 -30.19 -48.85
C VAL A 116 -10.60 -30.06 -47.35
N VAL A 117 -9.90 -31.07 -46.80
CA VAL A 117 -8.43 -31.08 -46.49
C VAL A 117 -7.90 -29.95 -45.61
N ALA A 118 -7.46 -30.31 -44.40
CA ALA A 118 -6.16 -30.01 -43.77
C ALA A 118 -6.18 -30.64 -42.36
N SER A 119 -5.81 -31.91 -42.17
CA SER A 119 -4.44 -32.40 -41.90
C SER A 119 -3.65 -31.61 -40.85
N GLN A 120 -3.47 -32.25 -39.69
CA GLN A 120 -2.30 -32.29 -38.81
C GLN A 120 -1.42 -31.03 -38.62
N ASP A 121 -1.19 -30.65 -37.36
CA ASP A 121 0.09 -30.94 -36.68
C ASP A 121 -0.01 -30.52 -35.19
N GLN A 122 -0.02 -31.48 -34.26
CA GLN A 122 1.13 -31.87 -33.42
C GLN A 122 1.63 -30.74 -32.51
N VAL A 123 1.25 -30.72 -31.22
CA VAL A 123 1.90 -31.45 -30.11
C VAL A 123 3.39 -31.16 -29.99
N GLY A 124 3.72 -30.07 -29.28
CA GLY A 124 5.08 -29.79 -28.79
C GLY A 124 5.18 -30.05 -27.29
N ARG A 125 5.84 -31.15 -26.93
CA ARG A 125 6.34 -31.49 -25.59
C ARG A 125 7.38 -30.46 -25.13
N SER A 126 7.54 -30.26 -23.82
CA SER A 126 8.89 -30.25 -23.23
C SER A 126 8.83 -30.46 -21.72
N ALA A 127 9.41 -31.57 -21.28
CA ALA A 127 9.80 -31.86 -19.92
C ALA A 127 11.13 -31.15 -19.61
N ARG A 128 11.28 -30.66 -18.39
CA ARG A 128 12.50 -30.76 -17.57
C ARG A 128 12.09 -30.73 -16.10
#